data_AF-A0A940MX92-F1
#
_entry.id   AF-A0A940MX92-F1
#
_cell.length_a   1.000
_cell.length_b   1.000
_cell.length_c   1.000
_cell.angle_alpha   90.00
_cell.angle_beta   90.00
_cell.angle_gamma   90.00
#
_symmetry.space_group_name_H-M   'P 1'
#
loop_
_entity.id
_entity.type
_entity.pdbx_description
1 polymer ?
#
loop_
_entity_poly.entity_id
_entity_poly.type
_entity_poly.pdbx_seq_one_letter_code
_entity_poly.pdbx_strand_id
1 'polypeptide(L)'
;MPRHVPILLLLVPLLGTLPGCEAVVPLAAANGVSLMLTGRAVPDLVVSGISGRDCSIAYLDAGERYCRPEAVTAEQPRCTRSLGAVDCWSGPVPGDPPPRSVGDARPGPGSVPQPWPERLI
;
A
#
# COMPACT_ATOMS: atom_id res chain seq x y z
N MET A 1 26.31 29.09 36.11
CA MET A 1 25.94 27.79 35.51
C MET A 1 25.73 27.97 34.01
N PRO A 2 26.70 27.61 33.16
CA PRO A 2 26.69 27.92 31.72
C PRO A 2 25.95 26.83 30.93
N ARG A 3 24.62 26.76 31.06
CA ARG A 3 23.81 25.77 30.30
C ARG A 3 23.65 26.13 28.82
N HIS A 4 23.97 27.37 28.43
CA HIS A 4 23.83 27.86 27.06
C HIS A 4 25.07 27.62 26.18
N VAL A 5 26.24 27.45 26.78
CA VAL A 5 27.51 27.17 26.07
C VAL A 5 27.48 25.82 25.34
N PRO A 6 27.01 24.70 25.93
CA PRO A 6 26.93 23.43 25.20
C PRO A 6 25.84 23.42 24.12
N ILE A 7 24.76 24.19 24.29
CA ILE A 7 23.68 24.33 23.29
C ILE A 7 24.20 25.11 22.07
N LEU A 8 24.96 26.19 22.30
CA LEU A 8 25.56 26.99 21.24
C LEU A 8 26.62 26.19 20.45
N LEU A 9 27.43 25.39 21.14
CA LEU A 9 28.47 24.53 20.53
C LEU A 9 27.89 23.40 19.65
N LEU A 10 26.67 22.94 19.92
CA LEU A 10 25.97 21.93 19.11
C LEU A 10 25.19 22.54 17.92
N LEU A 11 24.72 23.78 18.03
CA LEU A 11 23.98 24.47 16.96
C LEU A 11 24.89 24.96 15.82
N VAL A 12 26.11 25.39 16.12
CA VAL A 12 27.07 25.91 15.11
C VAL A 12 27.45 24.89 14.02
N PRO A 13 27.81 23.63 14.33
CA PRO A 13 28.09 22.64 13.27
C PRO A 13 26.83 22.21 12.52
N LEU A 14 25.64 22.29 13.15
CA LEU A 14 24.36 21.95 12.51
C LEU A 14 23.92 23.00 11.49
N LEU A 15 24.23 24.28 11.72
CA LEU A 15 24.02 25.35 10.73
C LEU A 15 25.09 25.35 9.63
N GLY A 16 26.30 24.84 9.89
CA GLY A 16 27.39 24.78 8.91
C GLY A 16 27.22 23.69 7.83
N THR A 17 26.35 22.71 8.04
CA THR A 17 26.05 21.62 7.09
C THR A 17 24.77 21.84 6.29
N LEU A 18 24.13 23.02 6.40
CA LEU A 18 23.04 23.37 5.49
C LEU A 18 23.64 23.40 4.08
N PRO A 19 23.24 22.49 3.18
CA PRO A 19 23.70 22.57 1.80
C PRO A 19 23.37 23.97 1.31
N GLY A 20 24.39 24.74 0.92
CA GLY A 20 24.15 26.04 0.28
C GLY A 20 23.32 25.87 -0.99
N CYS A 21 22.97 26.98 -1.65
CA CYS A 21 22.28 26.95 -2.94
C CYS A 21 22.88 25.95 -3.95
N GLU A 22 24.20 25.68 -3.86
CA GLU A 22 24.91 24.70 -4.68
C GLU A 22 24.30 23.28 -4.66
N ALA A 23 23.75 22.82 -3.53
CA ALA A 23 23.13 21.48 -3.47
C ALA A 23 21.63 21.49 -3.79
N VAL A 24 21.00 22.67 -3.85
CA VAL A 24 19.57 22.80 -4.20
C VAL A 24 19.33 22.35 -5.63
N VAL A 25 20.21 22.71 -6.57
CA VAL A 25 20.10 22.35 -7.99
C VAL A 25 20.13 20.83 -8.23
N PRO A 26 21.14 20.07 -7.77
CA PRO A 26 21.17 18.62 -7.98
C PRO A 26 20.04 17.90 -7.23
N LEU A 27 19.66 18.36 -6.03
CA LEU A 27 18.52 17.79 -5.31
C LEU A 27 17.20 18.03 -6.06
N ALA A 28 16.97 19.24 -6.56
CA ALA A 28 15.78 19.55 -7.35
C ALA A 28 15.74 18.72 -8.64
N ALA A 29 16.88 18.57 -9.34
CA ALA A 29 17.00 17.74 -10.53
C ALA A 29 16.70 16.26 -10.22
N ALA A 30 17.27 15.71 -9.14
CA ALA A 30 17.03 14.32 -8.73
C ALA A 30 15.55 14.08 -8.40
N ASN A 31 14.92 15.00 -7.67
CA ASN A 31 13.49 14.92 -7.38
C ASN A 31 12.64 15.02 -8.65
N GLY A 32 12.98 15.93 -9.57
CA GLY A 32 12.28 16.07 -10.85
C GLY A 32 12.38 14.81 -11.72
N VAL A 33 13.58 14.24 -11.83
CA VAL A 33 13.79 12.97 -12.56
C VAL A 33 13.04 11.82 -11.89
N SER A 34 13.10 11.71 -10.56
CA SER A 34 12.37 10.69 -9.82
C SER A 34 10.85 10.80 -10.05
N LEU A 35 10.31 12.02 -10.02
CA LEU A 35 8.90 12.27 -10.31
C LEU A 35 8.53 11.86 -11.73
N MET A 36 9.36 12.17 -12.73
CA MET A 36 9.11 11.76 -14.11
C MET A 36 9.13 10.24 -14.30
N LEU A 37 10.03 9.54 -13.62
CA LEU A 37 10.20 8.09 -13.79
C LEU A 37 9.23 7.26 -12.95
N THR A 38 8.92 7.71 -11.73
CA THR A 38 8.19 6.91 -10.73
C THR A 38 6.87 7.54 -10.27
N GLY A 39 6.61 8.80 -10.65
CA GLY A 39 5.52 9.60 -10.07
C GLY A 39 5.76 10.03 -8.63
N ARG A 40 6.96 9.84 -8.08
CA ARG A 40 7.31 10.12 -6.68
C ARG A 40 8.64 10.85 -6.55
N ALA A 41 8.76 11.76 -5.59
CA ALA A 41 10.04 12.36 -5.25
C ALA A 41 10.95 11.33 -4.55
N VAL A 42 12.26 11.59 -4.53
CA VAL A 42 13.23 10.69 -3.87
C VAL A 42 12.91 10.44 -2.40
N PRO A 43 12.60 11.46 -1.55
CA PRO A 43 12.24 11.20 -0.16
C PRO A 43 10.93 10.41 -0.03
N ASP A 44 10.00 10.57 -0.96
CA ASP A 44 8.72 9.85 -0.94
C ASP A 44 8.91 8.34 -1.14
N LEU A 45 9.88 7.94 -1.98
CA LEU A 45 10.26 6.54 -2.17
C LEU A 45 10.80 5.93 -0.87
N VAL A 46 11.62 6.69 -0.14
CA VAL A 46 12.18 6.24 1.15
C VAL A 46 11.06 6.11 2.18
N VAL A 47 10.21 7.13 2.33
CA VAL A 47 9.12 7.12 3.31
C VAL A 47 8.10 6.03 3.00
N SER A 48 7.79 5.82 1.72
CA SER A 48 6.91 4.73 1.30
C SER A 48 7.53 3.36 1.61
N GLY A 49 8.83 3.19 1.34
CA GLY A 49 9.55 1.95 1.62
C GLY A 49 9.62 1.60 3.10
N ILE A 50 9.86 2.57 3.99
CA ILE A 50 9.92 2.32 5.44
C ILE A 50 8.54 2.14 6.09
N SER A 51 7.53 2.85 5.59
CA SER A 51 6.19 2.84 6.20
C SER A 51 5.29 1.75 5.62
N GLY A 52 5.64 1.19 4.47
CA GLY A 52 4.80 0.26 3.71
C GLY A 52 3.56 0.92 3.09
N ARG A 53 3.43 2.24 3.18
CA ARG A 53 2.29 2.99 2.66
C ARG A 53 2.66 3.77 1.40
N ASP A 54 1.67 4.05 0.57
CA ASP A 54 1.83 4.92 -0.60
C ASP A 54 1.86 6.39 -0.17
N CYS A 55 3.05 6.96 -0.01
CA CYS A 55 3.26 8.35 0.40
C CYS A 55 3.89 9.17 -0.73
N SER A 56 3.40 10.39 -0.98
CA SER A 56 3.92 11.29 -2.01
C SER A 56 3.61 12.76 -1.72
N ILE A 57 4.57 13.65 -2.01
CA ILE A 57 4.35 15.10 -1.95
C ILE A 57 3.28 15.55 -2.96
N ALA A 58 3.16 14.85 -4.10
CA ALA A 58 2.17 15.18 -5.13
C ALA A 58 0.72 15.06 -4.62
N TYR A 59 0.47 14.22 -3.62
CA TYR A 59 -0.84 14.12 -2.97
C TYR A 59 -1.18 15.38 -2.18
N LEU A 60 -0.18 15.99 -1.52
CA LEU A 60 -0.37 17.26 -0.83
C LEU A 60 -0.70 18.39 -1.81
N ASP A 61 -0.06 18.42 -2.98
CA ASP A 61 -0.36 19.38 -4.04
C ASP A 61 -1.80 19.22 -4.57
N ALA A 62 -2.32 17.99 -4.55
CA ALA A 62 -3.72 17.67 -4.89
C ALA A 62 -4.72 17.93 -3.74
N GLY A 63 -4.26 18.42 -2.58
CA GLY A 63 -5.11 18.63 -1.40
C GLY A 63 -5.47 17.36 -0.64
N GLU A 64 -4.80 16.25 -0.94
CA GLU A 64 -4.95 14.96 -0.24
C GLU A 64 -3.98 14.87 0.95
N ARG A 65 -4.06 13.76 1.70
CA ARG A 65 -3.09 13.46 2.76
C ARG A 65 -1.79 12.95 2.16
N TYR A 66 -0.67 13.23 2.82
CA TYR A 66 0.66 12.83 2.36
C TYR A 66 0.80 11.32 2.11
N CYS A 67 0.22 10.47 2.98
CA CYS A 67 0.14 9.04 2.75
C CYS A 67 -1.31 8.65 2.49
N ARG A 68 -1.53 7.89 1.41
CA ARG A 68 -2.85 7.32 1.13
C ARG A 68 -3.23 6.30 2.21
N PRO A 69 -4.54 6.16 2.49
CA PRO A 69 -5.02 5.05 3.28
C PRO A 69 -4.77 3.73 2.55
N GLU A 70 -4.54 2.67 3.32
CA GLU A 70 -4.46 1.31 2.77
C GLU A 70 -5.72 1.02 1.98
N ALA A 71 -5.56 0.54 0.75
CA ALA A 71 -6.70 0.08 -0.04
C ALA A 71 -7.25 -1.18 0.64
N VAL A 72 -8.45 -1.08 1.19
CA VAL A 72 -9.17 -2.27 1.62
C VAL A 72 -9.54 -3.03 0.35
N THR A 73 -8.82 -4.12 0.05
CA THR A 73 -9.22 -5.04 -1.01
C THR A 73 -10.65 -5.48 -0.69
N ALA A 74 -11.61 -5.01 -1.49
CA ALA A 74 -12.97 -5.52 -1.39
C ALA A 74 -12.92 -7.00 -1.77
N GLU A 75 -13.21 -7.87 -0.82
CA GLU A 75 -13.41 -9.30 -1.08
C GLU A 75 -14.47 -9.41 -2.19
N GLN A 76 -14.12 -10.02 -3.33
CA GLN A 76 -15.10 -10.22 -4.39
C GLN A 76 -16.17 -11.19 -3.89
N PRO A 77 -17.46 -10.84 -3.99
CA PRO A 77 -18.51 -11.71 -3.47
C PRO A 77 -18.55 -13.01 -4.28
N ARG A 78 -18.53 -14.15 -3.60
CA ARG A 78 -18.72 -15.44 -4.26
C ARG A 78 -20.21 -15.68 -4.45
N CYS A 79 -20.65 -15.84 -5.70
CA CYS A 79 -22.04 -16.14 -6.00
C CYS A 79 -22.26 -17.64 -6.20
N THR A 80 -23.27 -18.21 -5.55
CA THR A 80 -23.67 -19.62 -5.69
C THR A 80 -25.11 -19.71 -6.21
N ARG A 81 -25.49 -20.87 -6.76
CA ARG A 81 -26.85 -21.10 -7.25
C ARG A 81 -27.66 -21.82 -6.17
N SER A 82 -28.73 -21.19 -5.69
CA SER A 82 -29.73 -21.80 -4.81
C SER A 82 -30.90 -22.39 -5.61
N LEU A 83 -31.93 -22.88 -4.91
CA LEU A 83 -33.06 -23.62 -5.52
C LEU A 83 -33.94 -22.77 -6.46
N GLY A 84 -33.72 -21.46 -6.56
CA GLY A 84 -34.45 -20.60 -7.48
C GLY A 84 -33.78 -19.26 -7.80
N ALA A 85 -32.61 -18.97 -7.21
CA ALA A 85 -31.93 -17.69 -7.37
C ALA A 85 -30.40 -17.86 -7.37
N VAL A 86 -29.71 -16.75 -7.63
CA VAL A 86 -28.27 -16.62 -7.41
C VAL A 86 -28.07 -15.82 -6.14
N ASP A 87 -27.38 -16.40 -5.17
CA ASP A 87 -27.07 -15.76 -3.89
C ASP A 87 -25.58 -15.41 -3.85
N CYS A 88 -25.26 -14.14 -3.62
CA CYS A 88 -23.88 -13.65 -3.57
C CYS A 88 -23.48 -13.35 -2.12
N TRP A 89 -22.38 -13.97 -1.68
CA TRP A 89 -21.90 -13.95 -0.31
C TRP A 89 -20.65 -13.07 -0.19
N SER A 90 -20.65 -12.13 0.74
CA SER A 90 -19.48 -11.31 1.11
C SER A 90 -18.60 -11.96 2.20
N GLY A 91 -18.87 -13.22 2.52
CA GLY A 91 -18.22 -13.99 3.58
C GLY A 91 -18.32 -15.50 3.27
N PRO A 92 -18.10 -16.37 4.26
CA PRO A 92 -18.13 -17.81 4.03
C PRO A 92 -19.49 -18.27 3.48
N VAL A 93 -19.46 -19.10 2.44
CA VAL A 93 -20.67 -19.66 1.83
C VAL A 93 -21.24 -20.75 2.75
N PRO A 94 -22.54 -20.72 3.08
CA PRO A 94 -23.17 -21.76 3.90
C PRO A 94 -23.29 -23.10 3.18
N GLY A 95 -23.11 -24.19 3.93
CA GLY A 95 -23.22 -25.58 3.47
C GLY A 95 -21.96 -26.39 3.75
N ASP A 96 -22.12 -27.70 3.94
CA ASP A 96 -21.00 -28.65 4.04
C ASP A 96 -21.29 -29.88 3.14
N PRO A 97 -20.63 -29.98 1.97
CA PRO A 97 -19.70 -29.01 1.39
C PRO A 97 -20.41 -27.73 0.91
N PRO A 98 -19.71 -26.59 0.83
CA PRO A 98 -20.28 -25.37 0.28
C PRO A 98 -20.67 -25.55 -1.20
N PRO A 99 -21.79 -24.96 -1.64
CA PRO A 99 -22.24 -25.05 -3.02
C PRO A 99 -21.24 -24.40 -3.99
N ARG A 100 -21.20 -24.94 -5.21
CA ARG A 100 -20.34 -24.47 -6.31
C ARG A 100 -20.69 -23.05 -6.76
N SER A 101 -19.67 -22.32 -7.23
CA SER A 101 -19.83 -20.95 -7.70
C SER A 101 -20.57 -20.92 -9.04
N VAL A 102 -21.29 -19.82 -9.28
CA VAL A 102 -21.89 -19.57 -10.59
C VAL A 102 -20.77 -19.30 -11.59
N GLY A 103 -20.77 -20.06 -12.70
CA GLY A 103 -19.74 -19.97 -13.74
C GLY A 103 -18.65 -21.03 -13.65
N ASP A 104 -18.59 -21.80 -12.55
CA ASP A 104 -17.67 -22.93 -12.46
C ASP A 104 -18.00 -23.97 -13.54
N ALA A 105 -16.98 -24.38 -14.30
CA ALA A 105 -17.13 -25.41 -15.31
C ALA A 105 -17.58 -26.73 -14.67
N ARG A 106 -18.42 -27.50 -15.38
CA ARG A 106 -18.79 -28.83 -14.90
C ARG A 106 -17.52 -29.69 -14.84
N PRO A 107 -17.26 -30.41 -13.73
CA PRO A 107 -16.12 -31.30 -13.67
C PRO A 107 -16.21 -32.33 -14.79
N GLY A 108 -15.12 -32.46 -15.56
CA GLY A 108 -15.03 -33.42 -16.65
C GLY A 108 -14.95 -34.87 -16.14
N PRO A 109 -15.18 -35.87 -17.00
CA PRO A 109 -14.95 -37.27 -16.64
C PRO A 109 -13.50 -37.46 -16.18
N GLY A 110 -13.30 -37.90 -14.93
CA GLY A 110 -11.97 -38.11 -14.35
C GLY A 110 -11.46 -37.01 -13.41
N SER A 111 -12.24 -35.96 -13.12
CA SER A 111 -11.87 -34.99 -12.08
C SER A 111 -11.89 -35.64 -10.70
N VAL A 112 -10.76 -35.62 -9.98
CA VAL A 112 -10.70 -35.96 -8.56
C VAL A 112 -11.18 -34.75 -7.76
N PRO A 113 -12.18 -34.88 -6.85
CA PRO A 113 -12.52 -33.81 -5.94
C PRO A 113 -11.27 -33.40 -5.16
N GLN A 114 -10.84 -32.15 -5.27
CA GLN A 114 -9.78 -31.63 -4.41
C GLN A 114 -10.32 -31.63 -2.98
N PRO A 115 -9.63 -32.24 -2.01
CA PRO A 115 -10.03 -32.14 -0.61
C PRO A 115 -9.97 -30.67 -0.21
N TRP A 116 -11.04 -30.21 0.45
CA TRP A 116 -11.13 -28.84 0.96
C TRP A 116 -9.94 -28.56 1.87
N PRO A 117 -9.27 -27.38 1.79
CA PRO A 117 -8.23 -27.05 2.74
C PRO A 117 -8.87 -26.96 4.13
N GLU A 118 -8.63 -27.97 4.95
CA GLU A 118 -9.01 -27.99 6.34
C GLU A 118 -8.27 -26.85 7.03
N ARG A 119 -9.02 -25.79 7.39
CA ARG A 119 -8.71 -24.90 8.51
C ARG A 119 -7.31 -24.24 8.51
N LEU A 120 -7.24 -23.01 8.01
CA LEU A 120 -6.38 -21.99 8.64
C LEU A 120 -7.18 -21.41 9.81
N ILE A 121 -6.93 -21.95 11.01
CA ILE A 121 -7.30 -21.36 12.30
C ILE A 121 -6.30 -20.25 12.61
#